data_AF-A0A2E3WAC1-F1
#
_entry.id   AF-A0A2E3WAC1-F1
#
_cell.length_a   1.000
_cell.length_b   1.000
_cell.length_c   1.000
_cell.angle_alpha   90.00
_cell.angle_beta   90.00
_cell.angle_gamma   90.00
#
_symmetry.space_group_name_H-M   'P 1'
#
loop_
_entity.id
_entity.type
_entity.pdbx_description
1 polymer ?
#
loop_
_entity_poly.entity_id
_entity_poly.type
_entity_poly.pdbx_seq_one_letter_code
_entity_poly.pdbx_strand_id
1 'polypeptide(L)'
;MKHYKKVQAKGFSLLPKNFQVYDLAAHYEPRSDFALSARLRHDVKDLAKKYGRPTWMTGAYSGEPTIHTDMKGIAIGTRIEMSSLITKPSARQSRIADVFRCFVEAEERGISSGPIARMTVRFDFADRRVDLRAPIQEAFEEVFGSQCCFQFQFNNYLRIGRAVVHQHLIHHLSEDGPYHSDHQPRVEKVRNELHRQPGRYEGYRYFVEPLFTPGQYPTIKFCYTGPEPDKLIEVTLRQKGGEELVFLTEAEIAADPQRFVSLNDYDLGARRFGNLWVMQEGMLRKIDRVWLPLIYLFMDENLQPILDRTFSWEKLYERQRSSDFAPISSRSSTTFLDICIERLRERRMILREKDNHYRLHPDFLKIEHVTYYEIGEYDKRLG
;
A
#
# COMPACT_ATOMS: atom_id res chain seq x y z
N MET A 1 -35.22 16.65 -20.64
CA MET A 1 -34.24 15.54 -20.63
C MET A 1 -33.51 15.32 -21.98
N LYS A 2 -33.13 16.38 -22.71
CA LYS A 2 -32.32 16.28 -23.95
C LYS A 2 -31.25 17.38 -24.09
N HIS A 3 -30.85 18.03 -23.00
CA HIS A 3 -29.87 19.15 -23.01
C HIS A 3 -28.71 19.04 -22.02
N TYR A 4 -28.42 17.83 -21.50
CA TYR A 4 -27.29 17.59 -20.58
C TYR A 4 -26.22 16.63 -21.12
N LYS A 5 -26.12 16.45 -22.45
CA LYS A 5 -25.19 15.49 -23.09
C LYS A 5 -24.20 16.08 -24.09
N LYS A 6 -23.98 17.40 -24.12
CA LYS A 6 -23.12 18.02 -25.15
C LYS A 6 -22.09 19.07 -24.68
N VAL A 7 -21.64 19.00 -23.42
CA VAL A 7 -20.55 19.89 -22.92
C VAL A 7 -19.29 19.14 -22.47
N GLN A 8 -19.30 17.81 -22.36
CA GLN A 8 -18.13 17.05 -21.90
C GLN A 8 -17.16 16.55 -22.99
N ALA A 9 -17.33 16.95 -24.26
CA ALA A 9 -16.55 16.38 -25.38
C ALA A 9 -15.62 17.36 -26.12
N LYS A 10 -15.39 18.58 -25.62
CA LYS A 10 -14.42 19.52 -26.20
C LYS A 10 -13.74 20.36 -25.10
N GLY A 11 -12.69 19.79 -24.50
CA GLY A 11 -11.87 20.48 -23.50
C GLY A 11 -10.39 20.05 -23.47
N PHE A 12 -9.95 19.14 -24.35
CA PHE A 12 -8.54 18.85 -24.53
C PHE A 12 -8.00 19.72 -25.67
N SER A 13 -7.34 20.84 -25.34
CA SER A 13 -6.12 21.34 -26.03
C SER A 13 -5.78 22.80 -25.68
N LEU A 14 -5.48 23.13 -24.42
CA LEU A 14 -4.83 24.44 -24.13
C LEU A 14 -3.74 24.38 -23.04
N LEU A 15 -3.47 23.21 -22.45
CA LEU A 15 -2.30 23.08 -21.59
C LEU A 15 -1.06 22.92 -22.49
N PRO A 16 -0.01 23.74 -22.31
CA PRO A 16 1.24 23.51 -23.01
C PRO A 16 1.74 22.10 -22.68
N LYS A 17 2.38 21.42 -23.63
CA LYS A 17 2.75 19.98 -23.57
C LYS A 17 3.45 19.50 -22.28
N ASN A 18 4.00 20.41 -21.48
CA ASN A 18 4.78 20.09 -20.29
C ASN A 18 4.03 20.28 -18.97
N PHE A 19 2.78 20.75 -19.00
CA PHE A 19 2.01 20.97 -17.79
C PHE A 19 1.24 19.71 -17.40
N GLN A 20 1.13 19.50 -16.09
CA GLN A 20 0.30 18.44 -15.52
C GLN A 20 -0.71 19.02 -14.55
N VAL A 21 -1.91 18.48 -14.57
CA VAL A 21 -2.98 18.79 -13.60
C VAL A 21 -3.06 17.65 -12.59
N TYR A 22 -3.10 18.03 -11.32
CA TYR A 22 -3.37 17.12 -10.21
C TYR A 22 -4.59 17.60 -9.43
N ASP A 23 -5.44 16.67 -9.01
CA ASP A 23 -6.42 16.91 -7.95
C ASP A 23 -5.97 16.12 -6.72
N LEU A 24 -5.73 16.80 -5.60
CA LEU A 24 -5.32 16.17 -4.35
C LEU A 24 -6.38 16.39 -3.28
N ALA A 25 -6.63 15.39 -2.47
CA ALA A 25 -7.54 15.50 -1.33
C ALA A 25 -7.02 14.73 -0.12
N ALA A 26 -7.20 15.31 1.06
CA ALA A 26 -7.07 14.65 2.35
C ALA A 26 -8.45 14.48 2.96
N HIS A 27 -8.76 13.26 3.41
CA HIS A 27 -9.92 12.97 4.24
C HIS A 27 -9.44 12.74 5.67
N TYR A 28 -10.17 13.30 6.62
CA TYR A 28 -9.81 13.27 8.02
C TYR A 28 -10.75 12.35 8.80
N GLU A 29 -10.29 11.85 9.93
CA GLU A 29 -11.08 10.98 10.79
C GLU A 29 -12.36 11.69 11.25
N PRO A 30 -13.53 11.03 11.20
CA PRO A 30 -14.78 11.62 11.66
C PRO A 30 -14.80 11.81 13.18
N ARG A 31 -15.38 12.92 13.62
CA ARG A 31 -15.64 13.21 15.05
C ARG A 31 -17.10 13.59 15.29
N SER A 32 -17.65 13.13 16.40
CA SER A 32 -19.03 13.42 16.81
C SER A 32 -19.22 14.85 17.34
N ASP A 33 -18.15 15.46 17.84
CA ASP A 33 -18.14 16.81 18.40
C ASP A 33 -17.69 17.88 17.40
N PHE A 34 -17.40 17.50 16.15
CA PHE A 34 -16.97 18.43 15.13
C PHE A 34 -18.16 19.17 14.50
N ALA A 35 -18.06 20.49 14.38
CA ALA A 35 -19.03 21.31 13.65
C ALA A 35 -18.33 22.39 12.82
N LEU A 36 -18.72 22.50 11.54
CA LEU A 36 -18.15 23.49 10.63
C LEU A 36 -18.65 24.90 10.96
N SER A 37 -17.86 25.65 11.71
CA SER A 37 -18.18 27.02 12.13
C SER A 37 -17.75 28.09 11.12
N ALA A 38 -18.25 29.32 11.29
CA ALA A 38 -17.79 30.48 10.49
C ALA A 38 -16.29 30.76 10.68
N ARG A 39 -15.76 30.51 11.88
CA ARG A 39 -14.32 30.62 12.18
C ARG A 39 -13.51 29.64 11.33
N LEU A 40 -13.91 28.36 11.29
CA LEU A 40 -13.21 27.37 10.48
C LEU A 40 -13.22 27.71 8.97
N ARG A 41 -14.33 28.27 8.47
CA ARG A 41 -14.37 28.77 7.08
C ARG A 41 -13.41 29.93 6.84
N HIS A 42 -13.18 30.78 7.84
CA HIS A 42 -12.17 31.84 7.76
C HIS A 42 -10.75 31.25 7.77
N ASP A 43 -10.48 30.30 8.66
CA ASP A 43 -9.19 29.61 8.74
C ASP A 43 -8.82 28.90 7.42
N VAL A 44 -9.79 28.30 6.73
CA VAL A 44 -9.59 27.73 5.38
C VAL A 44 -9.23 28.80 4.34
N LYS A 45 -9.81 30.01 4.43
CA LYS A 45 -9.41 31.12 3.55
C LYS A 45 -7.98 31.57 3.84
N ASP A 46 -7.52 31.48 5.08
CA ASP A 46 -6.13 31.80 5.41
C ASP A 46 -5.16 30.73 4.88
N LEU A 47 -5.54 29.45 4.95
CA LEU A 47 -4.82 28.39 4.23
C LEU A 47 -4.80 28.67 2.72
N ALA A 48 -5.89 29.15 2.13
CA ALA A 48 -5.94 29.52 0.72
C ALA A 48 -5.02 30.69 0.37
N LYS A 49 -4.88 31.70 1.23
CA LYS A 49 -3.91 32.79 1.02
C LYS A 49 -2.46 32.28 1.07
N LYS A 50 -2.17 31.34 1.97
CA LYS A 50 -0.82 30.81 2.19
C LYS A 50 -0.40 29.84 1.08
N TYR A 51 -1.23 28.83 0.85
CA TYR A 51 -0.94 27.68 -0.03
C TYR A 51 -1.59 27.77 -1.40
N GLY A 52 -2.63 28.59 -1.55
CA GLY A 52 -3.32 28.78 -2.82
C GLY A 52 -2.38 29.39 -3.87
N ARG A 53 -2.54 28.93 -5.11
CA ARG A 53 -1.80 29.44 -6.26
C ARG A 53 -2.75 29.63 -7.43
N PRO A 54 -2.66 30.76 -8.15
CA PRO A 54 -3.47 30.98 -9.35
C PRO A 54 -3.22 29.87 -10.38
N THR A 55 -4.31 29.32 -10.91
CA THR A 55 -4.28 28.33 -12.00
C THR A 55 -4.98 28.92 -13.22
N TRP A 56 -4.59 28.50 -14.42
CA TRP A 56 -5.22 28.98 -15.67
C TRP A 56 -6.58 28.30 -15.96
N MET A 57 -7.05 27.42 -15.10
CA MET A 57 -8.33 26.72 -15.28
C MET A 57 -9.48 27.52 -14.64
N THR A 58 -10.57 27.65 -15.37
CA THR A 58 -11.78 28.34 -14.90
C THR A 58 -12.51 27.48 -13.85
N GLY A 59 -12.65 28.01 -12.65
CA GLY A 59 -13.37 27.38 -11.53
C GLY A 59 -13.17 28.20 -10.25
N ALA A 60 -14.21 28.34 -9.43
CA ALA A 60 -14.19 29.24 -8.26
C ALA A 60 -13.15 28.86 -7.19
N TYR A 61 -12.55 27.66 -7.27
CA TYR A 61 -11.63 27.10 -6.27
C TYR A 61 -10.41 26.41 -6.89
N SER A 62 -10.10 26.67 -8.16
CA SER A 62 -9.03 25.99 -8.88
C SER A 62 -7.64 26.36 -8.33
N GLY A 63 -6.96 25.41 -7.69
CA GLY A 63 -5.67 25.63 -7.03
C GLY A 63 -5.75 26.22 -5.62
N GLU A 64 -6.95 26.25 -5.01
CA GLU A 64 -7.18 26.70 -3.64
C GLU A 64 -7.74 25.56 -2.77
N PRO A 65 -7.37 25.49 -1.47
CA PRO A 65 -7.93 24.51 -0.55
C PRO A 65 -9.40 24.78 -0.29
N THR A 66 -10.23 23.76 -0.50
CA THR A 66 -11.66 23.77 -0.24
C THR A 66 -12.01 22.72 0.78
N ILE A 67 -12.77 23.09 1.82
CA ILE A 67 -13.26 22.15 2.83
C ILE A 67 -14.67 21.65 2.47
N HIS A 68 -14.87 20.35 2.65
CA HIS A 68 -16.14 19.66 2.54
C HIS A 68 -16.38 18.87 3.83
N THR A 69 -17.64 18.64 4.17
CA THR A 69 -18.05 17.82 5.31
C THR A 69 -18.88 16.63 4.81
N ASP A 70 -18.50 15.44 5.24
CA ASP A 70 -19.18 14.18 4.94
C ASP A 70 -19.70 13.59 6.26
N MET A 71 -21.00 13.28 6.34
CA MET A 71 -21.57 12.61 7.52
C MET A 71 -21.27 11.11 7.48
N LYS A 72 -20.79 10.54 8.59
CA LYS A 72 -20.63 9.10 8.82
C LYS A 72 -21.35 8.71 10.12
N GLY A 73 -22.60 8.28 10.02
CA GLY A 73 -23.45 8.06 11.18
C GLY A 73 -23.72 9.37 11.93
N ILE A 74 -23.40 9.42 13.23
CA ILE A 74 -23.49 10.64 14.05
C ILE A 74 -22.23 11.51 14.00
N ALA A 75 -21.15 11.03 13.37
CA ALA A 75 -19.88 11.74 13.29
C ALA A 75 -19.73 12.50 11.96
N ILE A 76 -19.04 13.63 12.00
CA ILE A 76 -18.75 14.44 10.83
C ILE A 76 -17.27 14.28 10.48
N GLY A 77 -17.00 13.81 9.25
CA GLY A 77 -15.66 13.82 8.66
C GLY A 77 -15.48 15.05 7.79
N THR A 78 -14.28 15.63 7.79
CA THR A 78 -13.92 16.66 6.82
C THR A 78 -13.10 16.09 5.67
N ARG A 79 -13.19 16.75 4.52
CA ARG A 79 -12.28 16.58 3.39
C ARG A 79 -11.75 17.93 2.99
N ILE A 80 -10.44 18.07 2.85
CA ILE A 80 -9.83 19.25 2.22
C ILE A 80 -9.31 18.83 0.85
N GLU A 81 -9.72 19.55 -0.18
CA GLU A 81 -9.40 19.27 -1.57
C GLU A 81 -8.71 20.48 -2.21
N MET A 82 -7.65 20.22 -2.97
CA MET A 82 -7.04 21.17 -3.90
C MET A 82 -7.16 20.61 -5.31
N SER A 83 -8.22 21.03 -6.00
CA SER A 83 -8.50 20.59 -7.38
C SER A 83 -7.74 21.46 -8.38
N SER A 84 -7.49 20.91 -9.57
CA SER A 84 -6.96 21.63 -10.72
C SER A 84 -5.57 22.24 -10.51
N LEU A 85 -4.72 21.62 -9.69
CA LEU A 85 -3.35 22.07 -9.44
C LEU A 85 -2.50 21.91 -10.70
N ILE A 86 -2.33 23.01 -11.44
CA ILE A 86 -1.48 23.05 -12.64
C ILE A 86 -0.02 23.19 -12.23
N THR A 87 0.84 22.34 -12.74
CA THR A 87 2.27 22.30 -12.40
C THR A 87 3.16 22.24 -13.65
N LYS A 88 4.23 23.04 -13.65
CA LYS A 88 5.37 22.89 -14.57
C LYS A 88 6.31 21.81 -14.04
N PRO A 89 7.06 21.08 -14.89
CA PRO A 89 7.92 19.99 -14.44
C PRO A 89 8.85 20.38 -13.28
N SER A 90 9.53 21.52 -13.39
CA SER A 90 10.49 22.02 -12.40
C SER A 90 9.89 22.45 -11.05
N ALA A 91 8.57 22.58 -10.96
CA ALA A 91 7.87 23.01 -9.75
C ALA A 91 6.82 21.99 -9.27
N ARG A 92 6.79 20.78 -9.86
CA ARG A 92 5.81 19.74 -9.51
C ARG A 92 5.94 19.32 -8.06
N GLN A 93 7.14 18.84 -7.70
CA GLN A 93 7.43 18.30 -6.38
C GLN A 93 7.13 19.35 -5.30
N SER A 94 7.72 20.54 -5.40
CA SER A 94 7.54 21.59 -4.38
C SER A 94 6.10 22.06 -4.24
N ARG A 95 5.34 22.16 -5.35
CA ARG A 95 3.91 22.51 -5.29
C ARG A 95 3.08 21.42 -4.63
N ILE A 96 3.36 20.15 -4.89
CA ILE A 96 2.65 19.04 -4.26
C ILE A 96 3.01 18.99 -2.76
N ALA A 97 4.26 19.23 -2.40
CA ALA A 97 4.70 19.31 -1.00
C ALA A 97 3.96 20.42 -0.24
N ASP A 98 3.76 21.60 -0.86
CA ASP A 98 2.95 22.67 -0.28
C ASP A 98 1.49 22.24 -0.02
N VAL A 99 0.89 21.44 -0.92
CA VAL A 99 -0.45 20.88 -0.69
C VAL A 99 -0.45 19.92 0.50
N PHE A 100 0.54 19.04 0.60
CA PHE A 100 0.65 18.12 1.73
C PHE A 100 0.86 18.87 3.06
N ARG A 101 1.70 19.91 3.09
CA ARG A 101 1.85 20.79 4.26
C ARG A 101 0.55 21.50 4.62
N CYS A 102 -0.26 21.91 3.63
CA CYS A 102 -1.58 22.48 3.87
C CYS A 102 -2.51 21.47 4.58
N PHE A 103 -2.46 20.19 4.19
CA PHE A 103 -3.23 19.14 4.86
C PHE A 103 -2.77 18.90 6.30
N VAL A 104 -1.46 18.85 6.53
CA VAL A 104 -0.89 18.71 7.88
C VAL A 104 -1.24 19.92 8.75
N GLU A 105 -1.08 21.15 8.25
CA GLU A 105 -1.42 22.37 9.01
C GLU A 105 -2.92 22.43 9.33
N ALA A 106 -3.79 21.94 8.44
CA ALA A 106 -5.22 21.89 8.71
C ALA A 106 -5.57 20.97 9.90
N GLU A 107 -4.84 19.86 10.04
CA GLU A 107 -4.92 18.98 11.21
C GLU A 107 -4.40 19.69 12.46
N GLU A 108 -3.18 20.24 12.42
CA GLU A 108 -2.53 20.90 13.56
C GLU A 108 -3.35 22.08 14.11
N ARG A 109 -4.02 22.84 13.24
CA ARG A 109 -4.87 23.97 13.62
C ARG A 109 -6.29 23.58 14.04
N GLY A 110 -6.65 22.30 13.99
CA GLY A 110 -8.00 21.82 14.28
C GLY A 110 -9.05 22.33 13.27
N ILE A 111 -8.63 22.58 12.03
CA ILE A 111 -9.52 22.99 10.93
C ILE A 111 -10.30 21.78 10.40
N SER A 112 -9.66 20.62 10.42
CA SER A 112 -10.25 19.33 10.08
C SER A 112 -10.97 18.68 11.27
N SER A 113 -11.75 17.65 10.99
CA SER A 113 -12.45 16.83 11.98
C SER A 113 -11.54 15.90 12.80
N GLY A 114 -10.25 15.81 12.51
CA GLY A 114 -9.34 14.87 13.18
C GLY A 114 -8.06 14.66 12.37
N PRO A 115 -7.27 13.62 12.69
CA PRO A 115 -6.08 13.27 11.92
C PRO A 115 -6.37 12.90 10.47
N ILE A 116 -5.38 13.03 9.58
CA ILE A 116 -5.50 12.55 8.20
C ILE A 116 -5.73 11.03 8.20
N ALA A 117 -6.94 10.62 7.81
CA ALA A 117 -7.28 9.21 7.66
C ALA A 117 -6.69 8.65 6.35
N ARG A 118 -6.89 9.37 5.24
CA ARG A 118 -6.46 8.95 3.91
C ARG A 118 -6.23 10.13 2.99
N MET A 119 -5.38 9.93 1.99
CA MET A 119 -5.14 10.90 0.92
C MET A 119 -5.33 10.28 -0.45
N THR A 120 -5.76 11.09 -1.41
CA THR A 120 -5.93 10.69 -2.79
C THR A 120 -5.33 11.71 -3.74
N VAL A 121 -4.87 11.23 -4.88
CA VAL A 121 -4.44 12.05 -6.00
C VAL A 121 -5.06 11.53 -7.30
N ARG A 122 -5.51 12.44 -8.17
CA ARG A 122 -6.01 12.12 -9.51
C ARG A 122 -5.25 12.90 -10.57
N PHE A 123 -4.89 12.20 -11.65
CA PHE A 123 -4.34 12.78 -12.88
C PHE A 123 -4.45 11.76 -14.02
N ASP A 124 -4.33 12.19 -15.28
CA ASP A 124 -4.52 11.30 -16.42
C ASP A 124 -3.52 10.14 -16.47
N PHE A 125 -4.03 8.91 -16.66
CA PHE A 125 -3.26 7.67 -16.76
C PHE A 125 -2.36 7.41 -15.53
N ALA A 126 -2.88 7.69 -14.34
CA ALA A 126 -2.13 7.63 -13.09
C ALA A 126 -1.53 6.25 -12.76
N ASP A 127 -2.12 5.17 -13.27
CA ASP A 127 -1.60 3.80 -13.13
C ASP A 127 -0.34 3.55 -13.98
N ARG A 128 -0.17 4.26 -15.11
CA ARG A 128 0.90 4.00 -16.10
C ARG A 128 2.02 5.02 -16.07
N ARG A 129 1.75 6.27 -15.70
CA ARG A 129 2.72 7.37 -15.75
C ARG A 129 3.60 7.46 -14.51
N VAL A 130 4.63 6.60 -14.46
CA VAL A 130 5.64 6.56 -13.38
C VAL A 130 6.29 7.93 -13.18
N ASP A 131 6.63 8.62 -14.28
CA ASP A 131 7.28 9.93 -14.30
C ASP A 131 6.46 11.03 -13.63
N LEU A 132 5.14 10.90 -13.61
CA LEU A 132 4.24 11.82 -12.92
C LEU A 132 3.96 11.44 -11.48
N ARG A 133 4.18 10.17 -11.10
CA ARG A 133 4.08 9.72 -9.72
C ARG A 133 5.30 10.12 -8.90
N ALA A 134 6.49 10.12 -9.49
CA ALA A 134 7.74 10.43 -8.79
C ALA A 134 7.70 11.75 -7.99
N PRO A 135 7.26 12.90 -8.55
CA PRO A 135 7.16 14.15 -7.77
C PRO A 135 6.17 14.08 -6.60
N ILE A 136 5.15 13.22 -6.68
CA ILE A 136 4.19 12.99 -5.59
C ILE A 136 4.85 12.15 -4.49
N GLN A 137 5.65 11.14 -4.85
CA GLN A 137 6.40 10.34 -3.88
C GLN A 137 7.41 11.19 -3.14
N GLU A 138 8.23 11.94 -3.89
CA GLU A 138 9.24 12.85 -3.34
C GLU A 138 8.63 13.89 -2.38
N ALA A 139 7.51 14.50 -2.77
CA ALA A 139 6.78 15.44 -1.92
C ALA A 139 6.20 14.77 -0.66
N PHE A 140 5.72 13.53 -0.78
CA PHE A 140 5.17 12.80 0.36
C PHE A 140 6.27 12.41 1.34
N GLU A 141 7.39 11.89 0.85
CA GLU A 141 8.55 11.50 1.65
C GLU A 141 9.17 12.71 2.36
N GLU A 142 9.21 13.88 1.71
CA GLU A 142 9.64 15.14 2.32
C GLU A 142 8.74 15.55 3.50
N VAL A 143 7.42 15.49 3.32
CA VAL A 143 6.47 16.02 4.32
C VAL A 143 6.16 15.03 5.43
N PHE A 144 6.09 13.73 5.13
CA PHE A 144 5.67 12.68 6.06
C PHE A 144 6.83 11.79 6.54
N GLY A 145 8.05 11.96 6.01
CA GLY A 145 9.25 11.25 6.47
C GLY A 145 9.23 9.74 6.26
N SER A 146 8.46 9.24 5.29
CA SER A 146 8.18 7.81 5.12
C SER A 146 7.95 7.44 3.66
N GLN A 147 8.29 6.20 3.27
CA GLN A 147 8.12 5.71 1.90
C GLN A 147 6.68 5.84 1.40
N CYS A 148 6.53 6.42 0.20
CA CYS A 148 5.23 6.65 -0.44
C CYS A 148 4.84 5.49 -1.37
N CYS A 149 3.60 5.02 -1.25
CA CYS A 149 3.02 4.06 -2.21
C CYS A 149 1.63 4.48 -2.67
N PHE A 150 1.22 3.93 -3.82
CA PHE A 150 -0.06 4.23 -4.46
C PHE A 150 -0.90 2.98 -4.62
N GLN A 151 -2.18 3.07 -4.26
CA GLN A 151 -3.17 2.06 -4.59
C GLN A 151 -4.13 2.60 -5.63
N PHE A 152 -4.14 2.01 -6.83
CA PHE A 152 -5.07 2.40 -7.89
C PHE A 152 -6.53 2.19 -7.45
N GLN A 153 -7.35 3.20 -7.76
CA GLN A 153 -8.80 3.20 -7.65
C GLN A 153 -9.39 3.49 -9.03
N PHE A 154 -10.72 3.51 -9.13
CA PHE A 154 -11.41 3.84 -10.37
C PHE A 154 -11.11 5.27 -10.86
N ASN A 155 -11.24 5.53 -12.17
CA ASN A 155 -11.12 6.87 -12.79
C ASN A 155 -9.81 7.62 -12.53
N ASN A 156 -8.67 6.93 -12.67
CA ASN A 156 -7.34 7.51 -12.46
C ASN A 156 -7.07 8.07 -11.05
N TYR A 157 -7.90 7.71 -10.06
CA TYR A 157 -7.62 8.03 -8.67
C TYR A 157 -6.60 7.04 -8.13
N LEU A 158 -5.60 7.57 -7.42
CA LEU A 158 -4.69 6.80 -6.59
C LEU A 158 -4.96 7.17 -5.14
N ARG A 159 -5.09 6.17 -4.26
CA ARG A 159 -4.89 6.41 -2.82
C ARG A 159 -3.40 6.47 -2.55
N ILE A 160 -3.01 7.45 -1.76
CA ILE A 160 -1.66 7.59 -1.23
C ILE A 160 -1.65 6.93 0.14
N GLY A 161 -0.64 6.14 0.42
CA GLY A 161 -0.42 5.61 1.75
C GLY A 161 1.00 5.09 1.92
N ARG A 162 1.16 4.23 2.90
CA ARG A 162 2.46 3.67 3.27
C ARG A 162 2.45 2.16 3.08
N ALA A 163 3.61 1.61 2.79
CA ALA A 163 3.81 0.18 2.66
C ALA A 163 4.82 -0.28 3.70
N VAL A 164 4.56 -1.45 4.29
CA VAL A 164 5.55 -2.21 5.03
C VAL A 164 6.12 -3.23 4.07
N VAL A 165 7.38 -3.07 3.70
CA VAL A 165 8.08 -4.01 2.84
C VAL A 165 8.52 -5.21 3.67
N HIS A 166 8.03 -6.39 3.29
CA HIS A 166 8.42 -7.64 3.94
C HIS A 166 9.71 -8.17 3.32
N GLN A 167 9.66 -8.45 2.01
CA GLN A 167 10.75 -9.03 1.25
C GLN A 167 10.52 -8.84 -0.25
N HIS A 168 11.53 -9.09 -1.09
CA HIS A 168 11.29 -9.18 -2.53
C HIS A 168 10.37 -10.37 -2.83
N LEU A 169 9.53 -10.22 -3.86
CA LEU A 169 8.57 -11.24 -4.29
C LEU A 169 9.28 -12.56 -4.63
N ILE A 170 10.51 -12.52 -5.14
CA ILE A 170 11.25 -13.75 -5.41
C ILE A 170 11.49 -14.54 -4.12
N HIS A 171 11.95 -13.87 -3.05
CA HIS A 171 12.20 -14.51 -1.75
C HIS A 171 10.94 -15.11 -1.12
N HIS A 172 9.80 -14.47 -1.37
CA HIS A 172 8.50 -15.02 -1.00
C HIS A 172 8.17 -16.30 -1.75
N LEU A 173 8.46 -16.36 -3.05
CA LEU A 173 8.11 -17.51 -3.90
C LEU A 173 9.05 -18.70 -3.69
N SER A 174 10.35 -18.44 -3.53
CA SER A 174 11.36 -19.46 -3.23
C SER A 174 11.37 -19.89 -1.76
N GLU A 175 10.66 -19.17 -0.87
CA GLU A 175 10.68 -19.38 0.59
C GLU A 175 12.11 -19.31 1.18
N ASP A 176 12.97 -18.45 0.63
CA ASP A 176 14.34 -18.25 1.10
C ASP A 176 14.54 -16.93 1.87
N GLY A 177 13.44 -16.22 2.15
CA GLY A 177 13.43 -14.95 2.88
C GLY A 177 13.07 -15.06 4.36
N PRO A 178 13.11 -13.94 5.11
CA PRO A 178 12.81 -13.89 6.54
C PRO A 178 11.35 -14.25 6.89
N TYR A 179 10.43 -14.13 5.93
CA TYR A 179 9.02 -14.47 6.10
C TYR A 179 8.76 -15.82 5.44
N HIS A 180 8.81 -16.87 6.27
CA HIS A 180 8.72 -18.26 5.84
C HIS A 180 7.40 -18.88 6.31
N SER A 181 6.72 -19.59 5.42
CA SER A 181 5.38 -20.12 5.66
C SER A 181 5.27 -21.17 6.76
N ASP A 182 6.33 -21.95 6.98
CA ASP A 182 6.43 -22.88 8.11
C ASP A 182 6.34 -22.20 9.50
N HIS A 183 6.54 -20.89 9.59
CA HIS A 183 6.33 -20.15 10.84
C HIS A 183 4.87 -19.84 11.12
N GLN A 184 3.98 -19.92 10.12
CA GLN A 184 2.57 -19.57 10.25
C GLN A 184 1.87 -20.33 11.40
N PRO A 185 2.05 -21.66 11.58
CA PRO A 185 1.41 -22.37 12.70
C PRO A 185 1.84 -21.85 14.07
N ARG A 186 3.11 -21.45 14.23
CA ARG A 186 3.64 -20.87 15.48
C ARG A 186 2.99 -19.50 15.75
N VAL A 187 2.95 -18.65 14.72
CA VAL A 187 2.35 -17.31 14.78
C VAL A 187 0.85 -17.38 15.10
N GLU A 188 0.11 -18.27 14.43
CA GLU A 188 -1.32 -18.47 14.69
C GLU A 188 -1.56 -18.97 16.12
N LYS A 189 -0.71 -19.87 16.63
CA LYS A 189 -0.81 -20.37 18.01
C LYS A 189 -0.63 -19.25 19.02
N VAL A 190 0.42 -18.44 18.90
CA VAL A 190 0.65 -17.28 19.77
C VAL A 190 -0.53 -16.31 19.71
N ARG A 191 -0.96 -15.95 18.50
CA ARG A 191 -2.10 -15.03 18.30
C ARG A 191 -3.39 -15.54 18.94
N ASN A 192 -3.69 -16.84 18.77
CA ASN A 192 -4.88 -17.44 19.33
C ASN A 192 -4.86 -17.46 20.86
N GLU A 193 -3.71 -17.72 21.50
CA GLU A 193 -3.61 -17.67 22.95
C GLU A 193 -3.77 -16.24 23.50
N LEU A 194 -3.21 -15.24 22.81
CA LEU A 194 -3.35 -13.84 23.19
C LEU A 194 -4.82 -13.35 23.05
N HIS A 195 -5.52 -13.79 22.00
CA HIS A 195 -6.93 -13.43 21.79
C HIS A 195 -7.94 -14.17 22.67
N ARG A 196 -7.54 -15.23 23.39
CA ARG A 196 -8.48 -15.96 24.27
C ARG A 196 -8.91 -15.17 25.50
N GLN A 197 -8.18 -14.13 25.87
CA GLN A 197 -8.46 -13.30 27.04
C GLN A 197 -8.50 -11.82 26.66
N PRO A 198 -9.47 -11.39 25.82
CA PRO A 198 -9.62 -10.00 25.45
C PRO A 198 -9.88 -9.17 26.71
N GLY A 199 -9.11 -8.10 26.92
CA GLY A 199 -9.14 -7.28 28.14
C GLY A 199 -7.97 -7.52 29.11
N ARG A 200 -7.49 -8.77 29.22
CA ARG A 200 -6.40 -9.08 30.18
C ARG A 200 -5.07 -8.49 29.78
N TYR A 201 -4.82 -8.47 28.48
CA TYR A 201 -3.56 -8.02 27.90
C TYR A 201 -3.68 -6.66 27.22
N GLU A 202 -4.69 -5.87 27.61
CA GLU A 202 -4.81 -4.48 27.17
C GLU A 202 -3.59 -3.68 27.63
N GLY A 203 -3.06 -2.85 26.73
CA GLY A 203 -1.84 -2.08 26.97
C GLY A 203 -0.53 -2.80 26.62
N TYR A 204 -0.58 -4.08 26.25
CA TYR A 204 0.57 -4.80 25.69
C TYR A 204 0.50 -4.92 24.17
N ARG A 205 1.67 -4.83 23.54
CA ARG A 205 1.83 -4.92 22.08
C ARG A 205 2.75 -6.08 21.74
N TYR A 206 2.50 -6.77 20.64
CA TYR A 206 3.15 -8.04 20.29
C TYR A 206 3.77 -8.00 18.91
N PHE A 207 5.01 -8.45 18.83
CA PHE A 207 5.84 -8.36 17.65
C PHE A 207 6.60 -9.66 17.41
N VAL A 208 7.13 -9.77 16.20
CA VAL A 208 8.06 -10.79 15.77
C VAL A 208 9.35 -10.11 15.38
N GLU A 209 10.47 -10.63 15.88
CA GLU A 209 11.80 -10.33 15.37
C GLU A 209 12.20 -11.45 14.41
N PRO A 210 12.17 -11.21 13.08
CA PRO A 210 12.69 -12.16 12.11
C PRO A 210 14.22 -12.17 12.15
N LEU A 211 14.78 -13.37 12.29
CA LEU A 211 16.22 -13.60 12.28
C LEU A 211 16.58 -14.37 11.02
N PHE A 212 17.29 -13.70 10.12
CA PHE A 212 17.69 -14.25 8.85
C PHE A 212 19.19 -14.09 8.62
N THR A 213 19.83 -15.20 8.26
CA THR A 213 21.20 -15.23 7.76
C THR A 213 21.17 -15.94 6.41
N PRO A 214 21.68 -15.33 5.32
CA PRO A 214 21.66 -15.94 4.00
C PRO A 214 22.24 -17.37 4.01
N GLY A 215 21.51 -18.30 3.40
CA GLY A 215 21.88 -19.72 3.36
C GLY A 215 21.55 -20.53 4.61
N GLN A 216 21.00 -19.90 5.65
CA GLN A 216 20.44 -20.58 6.82
C GLN A 216 18.92 -20.54 6.78
N TYR A 217 18.29 -21.52 7.44
CA TYR A 217 16.84 -21.51 7.62
C TYR A 217 16.45 -20.33 8.51
N PRO A 218 15.50 -19.47 8.08
CA PRO A 218 15.07 -18.32 8.86
C PRO A 218 14.49 -18.75 10.21
N THR A 219 14.65 -17.94 11.24
CA THR A 219 14.04 -18.18 12.54
C THR A 219 13.31 -16.93 13.03
N ILE A 220 12.48 -17.08 14.06
CA ILE A 220 11.71 -15.97 14.64
C ILE A 220 11.78 -15.99 16.16
N LYS A 221 11.78 -14.81 16.75
CA LYS A 221 11.54 -14.59 18.18
C LYS A 221 10.24 -13.81 18.37
N PHE A 222 9.46 -14.20 19.36
CA PHE A 222 8.27 -13.46 19.75
C PHE A 222 8.64 -12.46 20.83
N CYS A 223 8.26 -11.20 20.63
CA CYS A 223 8.55 -10.10 21.52
C CYS A 223 7.27 -9.40 21.94
N TYR A 224 7.28 -8.74 23.08
CA TYR A 224 6.18 -7.89 23.51
C TYR A 224 6.69 -6.67 24.27
N THR A 225 5.88 -5.60 24.28
CA THR A 225 6.15 -4.38 25.04
C THR A 225 4.90 -3.94 25.77
N GLY A 226 5.08 -3.14 26.81
CA GLY A 226 4.01 -2.59 27.64
C GLY A 226 4.61 -1.81 28.82
N PRO A 227 3.78 -1.46 29.81
CA PRO A 227 4.23 -0.67 30.96
C PRO A 227 5.36 -1.34 31.77
N GLU A 228 5.27 -2.67 31.94
CA GLU A 228 6.23 -3.49 32.69
C GLU A 228 6.20 -4.94 32.19
N PRO A 229 7.22 -5.78 32.44
CA PRO A 229 7.18 -7.19 32.05
C PRO A 229 6.09 -7.96 32.81
N ASP A 230 5.26 -8.71 32.08
CA ASP A 230 4.21 -9.55 32.64
C ASP A 230 4.60 -11.04 32.60
N LYS A 231 5.07 -11.53 33.75
CA LYS A 231 5.45 -12.94 33.95
C LYS A 231 4.32 -13.91 33.62
N LEU A 232 3.08 -13.50 33.75
CA LEU A 232 1.93 -14.36 33.53
C LEU A 232 1.68 -14.59 32.04
N ILE A 233 1.89 -13.58 31.20
CA ILE A 233 1.87 -13.71 29.73
C ILE A 233 2.97 -14.68 29.31
N GLU A 234 4.18 -14.47 29.81
CA GLU A 234 5.35 -15.30 29.50
C GLU A 234 5.13 -16.77 29.89
N VAL A 235 4.64 -17.03 31.11
CA VAL A 235 4.33 -18.40 31.57
C VAL A 235 3.20 -19.01 30.75
N THR A 236 2.16 -18.24 30.43
CA THR A 236 1.01 -18.72 29.66
C THR A 236 1.43 -19.14 28.26
N LEU A 237 2.21 -18.31 27.56
CA LEU A 237 2.69 -18.66 26.22
C LEU A 237 3.74 -19.76 26.24
N ARG A 238 4.59 -19.85 27.27
CA ARG A 238 5.52 -20.97 27.39
C ARG A 238 4.76 -22.30 27.61
N GLN A 239 3.77 -22.32 28.50
CA GLN A 239 3.05 -23.55 28.86
C GLN A 239 2.02 -23.98 27.81
N LYS A 240 1.25 -23.05 27.25
CA LYS A 240 0.17 -23.34 26.29
C LYS A 240 0.60 -23.13 24.84
N GLY A 241 1.33 -22.04 24.60
CA GLY A 241 1.89 -21.70 23.29
C GLY A 241 3.12 -22.52 22.92
N GLY A 242 3.89 -23.01 23.89
CA GLY A 242 5.20 -23.62 23.63
C GLY A 242 6.22 -22.62 23.08
N GLU A 243 5.95 -21.32 23.21
CA GLU A 243 6.75 -20.24 22.64
C GLU A 243 7.22 -19.32 23.78
N GLU A 244 8.43 -18.81 23.65
CA GLU A 244 9.00 -17.86 24.60
C GLU A 244 8.80 -16.43 24.10
N LEU A 245 8.28 -15.58 25.00
CA LEU A 245 8.20 -14.14 24.78
C LEU A 245 9.38 -13.44 25.41
N VAL A 246 9.91 -12.45 24.70
CA VAL A 246 10.91 -11.52 25.22
C VAL A 246 10.24 -10.16 25.46
N PHE A 247 10.26 -9.70 26.70
CA PHE A 247 9.84 -8.32 27.01
C PHE A 247 10.89 -7.33 26.50
N LEU A 248 10.44 -6.30 25.81
CA LEU A 248 11.23 -5.17 25.36
C LEU A 248 10.58 -3.88 25.85
N THR A 249 11.40 -2.93 26.28
CA THR A 249 10.94 -1.59 26.62
C THR A 249 10.57 -0.80 25.36
N GLU A 250 9.71 0.20 25.50
CA GLU A 250 9.37 1.10 24.39
C GLU A 250 10.60 1.80 23.81
N ALA A 251 11.59 2.11 24.65
CA ALA A 251 12.85 2.71 24.22
C ALA A 251 13.68 1.77 23.34
N GLU A 252 13.71 0.47 23.64
CA GLU A 252 14.41 -0.54 22.82
C GLU A 252 13.76 -0.69 21.45
N ILE A 253 12.43 -0.69 21.39
CA ILE A 253 11.70 -0.75 20.12
C ILE A 253 11.90 0.54 19.32
N ALA A 254 11.84 1.70 19.98
CA ALA A 254 12.04 2.99 19.32
C ALA A 254 13.47 3.19 18.80
N ALA A 255 14.47 2.54 19.41
CA ALA A 255 15.86 2.60 18.97
C ALA A 255 16.09 1.89 17.63
N ASP A 256 15.38 0.78 17.38
CA ASP A 256 15.45 0.04 16.11
C ASP A 256 14.07 -0.53 15.72
N PRO A 257 13.16 0.32 15.22
CA PRO A 257 11.79 -0.09 14.90
C PRO A 257 11.72 -0.97 13.65
N GLN A 258 12.77 -1.03 12.83
CA GLN A 258 12.80 -1.85 11.61
C GLN A 258 13.12 -3.32 11.91
N ARG A 259 13.75 -3.60 13.06
CA ARG A 259 14.02 -4.96 13.55
C ARG A 259 12.75 -5.73 13.91
N PHE A 260 11.66 -5.03 14.23
CA PHE A 260 10.43 -5.64 14.71
C PHE A 260 9.29 -5.49 13.72
N VAL A 261 8.48 -6.54 13.63
CA VAL A 261 7.31 -6.61 12.77
C VAL A 261 6.11 -6.94 13.64
N SER A 262 4.95 -6.31 13.42
CA SER A 262 3.76 -6.69 14.19
C SER A 262 3.41 -8.17 13.92
N LEU A 263 2.81 -8.84 14.92
CA LEU A 263 2.43 -10.25 14.77
C LEU A 263 1.51 -10.49 13.56
N ASN A 264 0.63 -9.52 13.27
CA ASN A 264 -0.27 -9.57 12.13
C ASN A 264 0.46 -9.41 10.80
N ASP A 265 1.42 -8.48 10.74
CA ASP A 265 2.18 -8.21 9.51
C ASP A 265 3.08 -9.39 9.18
N TYR A 266 3.65 -10.05 10.19
CA TYR A 266 4.42 -11.27 10.00
C TYR A 266 3.54 -12.42 9.48
N ASP A 267 2.33 -12.63 10.02
CA ASP A 267 1.37 -13.62 9.48
C ASP A 267 1.05 -13.32 8.00
N LEU A 268 0.80 -12.07 7.66
CA LEU A 268 0.53 -11.68 6.27
C LEU A 268 1.75 -11.91 5.37
N GLY A 269 2.95 -11.53 5.84
CA GLY A 269 4.21 -11.71 5.12
C GLY A 269 4.58 -13.17 4.89
N ALA A 270 4.33 -14.04 5.87
CA ALA A 270 4.71 -15.45 5.84
C ALA A 270 3.75 -16.35 5.03
N ARG A 271 2.55 -15.90 4.68
CA ARG A 271 1.58 -16.73 3.94
C ARG A 271 2.05 -16.99 2.51
N ARG A 272 2.60 -18.19 2.26
CA ARG A 272 3.03 -18.65 0.92
C ARG A 272 1.98 -18.42 -0.17
N PHE A 273 0.78 -18.94 0.08
CA PHE A 273 -0.36 -18.83 -0.84
C PHE A 273 -1.47 -18.01 -0.21
N GLY A 274 -1.76 -16.86 -0.82
CA GLY A 274 -2.77 -15.95 -0.34
C GLY A 274 -3.01 -14.82 -1.33
N ASN A 275 -3.85 -13.87 -0.94
CA ASN A 275 -3.96 -12.60 -1.64
C ASN A 275 -2.73 -11.77 -1.26
N LEU A 276 -1.74 -11.71 -2.16
CA LEU A 276 -0.52 -10.95 -1.93
C LEU A 276 -0.68 -9.52 -2.42
N TRP A 277 -0.24 -8.57 -1.63
CA TRP A 277 -0.02 -7.21 -2.10
C TRP A 277 1.43 -7.07 -2.53
N VAL A 278 1.65 -6.65 -3.76
CA VAL A 278 2.99 -6.41 -4.27
C VAL A 278 3.13 -4.96 -4.71
N MET A 279 4.32 -4.42 -4.52
CA MET A 279 4.68 -3.08 -4.95
C MET A 279 5.67 -3.15 -6.11
N GLN A 280 5.37 -2.39 -7.16
CA GLN A 280 6.24 -2.22 -8.32
C GLN A 280 6.14 -0.77 -8.79
N GLU A 281 7.26 -0.07 -8.93
CA GLU A 281 7.29 1.36 -9.34
C GLU A 281 6.37 2.24 -8.46
N GLY A 282 6.36 1.98 -7.14
CA GLY A 282 5.50 2.65 -6.15
C GLY A 282 4.01 2.29 -6.22
N MET A 283 3.59 1.44 -7.17
CA MET A 283 2.19 1.05 -7.35
C MET A 283 1.91 -0.30 -6.71
N LEU A 284 0.89 -0.33 -5.87
CA LEU A 284 0.38 -1.54 -5.24
C LEU A 284 -0.53 -2.30 -6.18
N ARG A 285 -0.34 -3.61 -6.22
CA ARG A 285 -1.12 -4.54 -7.02
C ARG A 285 -1.44 -5.75 -6.17
N LYS A 286 -2.68 -6.20 -6.25
CA LYS A 286 -3.11 -7.42 -5.56
C LYS A 286 -2.93 -8.61 -6.49
N ILE A 287 -2.13 -9.59 -6.11
CA ILE A 287 -2.02 -10.89 -6.79
C ILE A 287 -2.91 -11.87 -6.04
N ASP A 288 -3.94 -12.38 -6.71
CA ASP A 288 -4.83 -13.36 -6.10
C ASP A 288 -4.16 -14.73 -6.04
N ARG A 289 -4.53 -15.50 -5.02
CA ARG A 289 -4.03 -16.87 -4.78
C ARG A 289 -4.12 -17.77 -6.01
N VAL A 290 -5.14 -17.57 -6.84
CA VAL A 290 -5.41 -18.43 -8.00
C VAL A 290 -4.36 -18.24 -9.11
N TRP A 291 -3.77 -17.04 -9.21
CA TRP A 291 -2.86 -16.68 -10.32
C TRP A 291 -1.40 -16.74 -9.93
N LEU A 292 -1.09 -16.68 -8.62
CA LEU A 292 0.28 -16.77 -8.11
C LEU A 292 1.03 -18.00 -8.63
N PRO A 293 0.42 -19.21 -8.71
CA PRO A 293 1.06 -20.37 -9.32
C PRO A 293 1.55 -20.19 -10.75
N LEU A 294 0.95 -19.28 -11.53
CA LEU A 294 1.34 -19.06 -12.92
C LEU A 294 2.74 -18.44 -13.03
N ILE A 295 3.17 -17.67 -12.02
CA ILE A 295 4.50 -17.05 -12.02
C ILE A 295 5.60 -18.14 -12.07
N TYR A 296 5.38 -19.28 -11.42
CA TYR A 296 6.31 -20.41 -11.43
C TYR A 296 6.51 -21.01 -12.83
N LEU A 297 5.60 -20.80 -13.78
CA LEU A 297 5.79 -21.25 -15.16
C LEU A 297 6.92 -20.50 -15.87
N PHE A 298 7.36 -19.38 -15.33
CA PHE A 298 8.49 -18.60 -15.82
C PHE A 298 9.77 -18.82 -15.01
N MET A 299 9.75 -19.77 -14.08
CA MET A 299 10.92 -20.14 -13.28
C MET A 299 11.60 -21.38 -13.86
N ASP A 300 12.81 -21.65 -13.38
CA ASP A 300 13.53 -22.91 -13.58
C ASP A 300 13.23 -23.92 -12.46
N GLU A 301 13.93 -25.05 -12.49
CA GLU A 301 13.75 -26.15 -11.54
C GLU A 301 14.21 -25.79 -10.12
N ASN A 302 15.05 -24.75 -9.96
CA ASN A 302 15.54 -24.24 -8.68
C ASN A 302 14.72 -23.02 -8.19
N LEU A 303 13.54 -22.80 -8.78
CA LEU A 303 12.66 -21.66 -8.50
C LEU A 303 13.31 -20.29 -8.79
N GLN A 304 14.32 -20.25 -9.66
CA GLN A 304 14.92 -19.00 -10.13
C GLN A 304 14.16 -18.45 -11.34
N PRO A 305 13.92 -17.13 -11.41
CA PRO A 305 13.16 -16.54 -12.51
C PRO A 305 13.98 -16.49 -13.80
N ILE A 306 13.37 -16.93 -14.91
CA ILE A 306 14.00 -16.91 -16.23
C ILE A 306 13.63 -15.59 -16.94
N LEU A 307 14.43 -14.55 -16.72
CA LEU A 307 14.14 -13.19 -17.20
C LEU A 307 14.42 -12.98 -18.70
N ASP A 308 15.45 -13.64 -19.23
CA ASP A 308 15.95 -13.41 -20.59
C ASP A 308 15.27 -14.28 -21.66
N ARG A 309 14.25 -15.04 -21.27
CA ARG A 309 13.56 -15.98 -22.17
C ARG A 309 12.11 -15.59 -22.40
N THR A 310 11.68 -15.79 -23.64
CA THR A 310 10.28 -15.75 -24.03
C THR A 310 9.72 -17.17 -24.16
N PHE A 311 8.44 -17.32 -23.81
CA PHE A 311 7.71 -18.57 -23.89
C PHE A 311 6.49 -18.38 -24.78
N SER A 312 6.29 -19.29 -25.74
CA SER A 312 5.01 -19.36 -26.46
C SER A 312 3.91 -19.83 -25.51
N TRP A 313 2.66 -19.60 -25.92
CA TRP A 313 1.51 -20.09 -25.17
C TRP A 313 1.55 -21.61 -24.98
N GLU A 314 1.89 -22.37 -26.03
CA GLU A 314 1.98 -23.83 -25.99
C GLU A 314 3.03 -24.28 -24.98
N LYS A 315 4.17 -23.57 -24.91
CA LYS A 315 5.20 -23.91 -23.96
C LYS A 315 4.78 -23.64 -22.52
N LEU A 316 4.06 -22.56 -22.27
CA LEU A 316 3.49 -22.29 -20.95
C LEU A 316 2.45 -23.33 -20.58
N TYR A 317 1.62 -23.78 -21.54
CA TYR A 317 0.64 -24.82 -21.31
C TYR A 317 1.27 -26.17 -20.96
N GLU A 318 2.36 -26.56 -21.63
CA GLU A 318 3.16 -27.73 -21.24
C GLU A 318 3.67 -27.62 -19.80
N ARG A 319 4.26 -26.47 -19.46
CA ARG A 319 4.77 -26.20 -18.11
C ARG A 319 3.66 -26.22 -17.06
N GLN A 320 2.47 -25.72 -17.38
CA GLN A 320 1.31 -25.76 -16.49
C GLN A 320 0.91 -27.21 -16.16
N ARG A 321 0.92 -28.10 -17.15
CA ARG A 321 0.54 -29.50 -16.97
C ARG A 321 1.50 -30.25 -16.04
N SER A 322 2.78 -29.88 -16.07
CA SER A 322 3.83 -30.48 -15.24
C SER A 322 4.13 -29.71 -13.95
N SER A 323 3.45 -28.59 -13.68
CA SER A 323 3.76 -27.73 -12.54
C SER A 323 3.16 -28.28 -11.25
N ASP A 324 4.01 -28.44 -10.23
CA ASP A 324 3.57 -28.83 -8.89
C ASP A 324 2.75 -27.74 -8.20
N PHE A 325 2.98 -26.48 -8.56
CA PHE A 325 2.30 -25.33 -7.98
C PHE A 325 0.92 -25.06 -8.62
N ALA A 326 0.72 -25.47 -9.87
CA ALA A 326 -0.56 -25.30 -10.54
C ALA A 326 -1.64 -26.20 -9.91
N PRO A 327 -2.84 -25.67 -9.58
CA PRO A 327 -3.93 -26.46 -9.03
C PRO A 327 -4.25 -27.67 -9.93
N ILE A 328 -4.36 -28.86 -9.35
CA ILE A 328 -4.56 -30.13 -10.08
C ILE A 328 -5.73 -30.03 -11.06
N SER A 329 -6.85 -29.44 -10.64
CA SER A 329 -8.05 -29.25 -11.48
C SER A 329 -7.84 -28.33 -12.68
N SER A 330 -6.81 -27.48 -12.64
CA SER A 330 -6.54 -26.46 -13.65
C SER A 330 -5.35 -26.80 -14.56
N ARG A 331 -4.56 -27.84 -14.23
CA ARG A 331 -3.33 -28.21 -14.97
C ARG A 331 -3.54 -28.39 -16.48
N SER A 332 -4.68 -28.97 -16.87
CA SER A 332 -5.05 -29.20 -18.28
C SER A 332 -6.07 -28.20 -18.82
N SER A 333 -6.31 -27.08 -18.12
CA SER A 333 -7.27 -26.07 -18.55
C SER A 333 -6.57 -24.99 -19.38
N THR A 334 -6.98 -24.85 -20.64
CA THR A 334 -6.51 -23.80 -21.55
C THR A 334 -7.09 -22.44 -21.16
N THR A 335 -8.38 -22.39 -20.83
CA THR A 335 -9.07 -21.18 -20.35
C THR A 335 -8.45 -20.64 -19.07
N PHE A 336 -8.02 -21.53 -18.16
CA PHE A 336 -7.31 -21.11 -16.96
C PHE A 336 -6.02 -20.37 -17.32
N LEU A 337 -5.20 -20.94 -18.21
CA LEU A 337 -3.96 -20.32 -18.65
C LEU A 337 -4.20 -18.93 -19.26
N ASP A 338 -5.17 -18.82 -20.16
CA ASP A 338 -5.52 -17.54 -20.81
C ASP A 338 -5.90 -16.46 -19.81
N ILE A 339 -6.80 -16.78 -18.87
CA ILE A 339 -7.22 -15.85 -17.82
C ILE A 339 -6.02 -15.45 -16.98
N CYS A 340 -5.19 -16.41 -16.54
CA CYS A 340 -4.04 -16.13 -15.71
C CYS A 340 -3.03 -15.21 -16.40
N ILE A 341 -2.73 -15.46 -17.68
CA ILE A 341 -1.82 -14.64 -18.50
C ILE A 341 -2.35 -13.21 -18.57
N GLU A 342 -3.61 -13.01 -18.92
CA GLU A 342 -4.18 -11.67 -19.01
C GLU A 342 -4.15 -10.96 -17.63
N ARG A 343 -4.44 -11.67 -16.53
CA ARG A 343 -4.36 -11.10 -15.17
C ARG A 343 -2.94 -10.70 -14.75
N LEU A 344 -1.94 -11.50 -15.08
CA LEU A 344 -0.53 -11.16 -14.81
C LEU A 344 -0.06 -9.98 -15.68
N ARG A 345 -0.52 -9.89 -16.94
CA ARG A 345 -0.23 -8.77 -17.85
C ARG A 345 -0.83 -7.46 -17.36
N GLU A 346 -2.10 -7.45 -16.96
CA GLU A 346 -2.77 -6.29 -16.34
C GLU A 346 -2.00 -5.78 -15.12
N ARG A 347 -1.32 -6.68 -14.41
CA ARG A 347 -0.49 -6.39 -13.23
C ARG A 347 0.97 -6.11 -13.56
N ARG A 348 1.36 -6.09 -14.83
CA ARG A 348 2.75 -5.87 -15.30
C ARG A 348 3.78 -6.85 -14.72
N MET A 349 3.34 -8.04 -14.33
CA MET A 349 4.24 -9.13 -13.89
C MET A 349 4.92 -9.81 -15.08
N ILE A 350 4.20 -9.87 -16.21
CA ILE A 350 4.69 -10.41 -17.47
C ILE A 350 4.43 -9.41 -18.60
N LEU A 351 5.24 -9.50 -19.64
CA LEU A 351 5.10 -8.76 -20.88
C LEU A 351 4.64 -9.71 -21.98
N ARG A 352 3.80 -9.21 -22.89
CA ARG A 352 3.45 -9.90 -24.14
C ARG A 352 4.30 -9.30 -25.26
N GLU A 353 5.08 -10.16 -25.87
CA GLU A 353 5.87 -9.89 -27.05
C GLU A 353 5.06 -10.22 -28.31
N LYS A 354 5.69 -10.14 -29.49
CA LYS A 354 5.07 -10.53 -30.76
C LYS A 354 4.63 -12.00 -30.71
N ASP A 355 3.64 -12.34 -31.54
CA ASP A 355 3.21 -13.72 -31.80
C ASP A 355 2.81 -14.52 -30.54
N ASN A 356 2.13 -13.88 -29.58
CA ASN A 356 1.67 -14.51 -28.33
C ASN A 356 2.80 -15.15 -27.52
N HIS A 357 3.97 -14.53 -27.55
CA HIS A 357 5.06 -14.89 -26.65
C HIS A 357 4.99 -14.04 -25.38
N TYR A 358 5.36 -14.64 -24.26
CA TYR A 358 5.32 -14.01 -22.95
C TYR A 358 6.64 -14.17 -22.23
N ARG A 359 7.01 -13.18 -21.42
CA ARG A 359 8.18 -13.25 -20.54
C ARG A 359 7.92 -12.50 -19.25
N LEU A 360 8.69 -12.78 -18.21
CA LEU A 360 8.67 -11.99 -16.98
C LEU A 360 9.05 -10.53 -17.28
N HIS A 361 8.49 -9.62 -16.49
CA HIS A 361 8.91 -8.23 -16.52
C HIS A 361 10.40 -8.13 -16.18
N PRO A 362 11.21 -7.28 -16.87
CA PRO A 362 12.64 -7.14 -16.57
C PRO A 362 12.92 -6.84 -15.09
N ASP A 363 12.11 -5.98 -14.49
CA ASP A 363 12.21 -5.61 -13.08
C ASP A 363 11.51 -6.59 -12.12
N PHE A 364 11.23 -7.83 -12.53
CA PHE A 364 10.52 -8.80 -11.67
C PHE A 364 11.22 -9.02 -10.32
N LEU A 365 12.55 -9.07 -10.32
CA LEU A 365 13.36 -9.21 -9.11
C LEU A 365 13.24 -8.02 -8.13
N LYS A 366 12.81 -6.85 -8.61
CA LYS A 366 12.63 -5.63 -7.80
C LYS A 366 11.22 -5.52 -7.24
N ILE A 367 10.32 -6.45 -7.55
CA ILE A 367 8.95 -6.42 -7.05
C ILE A 367 8.99 -6.80 -5.57
N GLU A 368 8.32 -6.02 -4.73
CA GLU A 368 8.31 -6.19 -3.29
C GLU A 368 6.99 -6.79 -2.83
N HIS A 369 7.02 -7.77 -1.92
CA HIS A 369 5.87 -8.21 -1.16
C HIS A 369 5.68 -7.26 0.03
N VAL A 370 4.48 -6.70 0.17
CA VAL A 370 4.22 -5.61 1.13
C VAL A 370 2.86 -5.75 1.81
N THR A 371 2.67 -5.05 2.93
CA THR A 371 1.33 -4.71 3.44
C THR A 371 1.08 -3.21 3.25
N TYR A 372 -0.09 -2.86 2.72
CA TYR A 372 -0.52 -1.47 2.54
C TYR A 372 -1.30 -0.96 3.74
N TYR A 373 -1.05 0.30 4.11
CA TYR A 373 -1.85 1.04 5.09
C TYR A 373 -2.27 2.38 4.51
N GLU A 374 -3.51 2.77 4.79
CA GLU A 374 -3.87 4.18 4.70
C GLU A 374 -3.04 4.98 5.72
N ILE A 375 -2.89 6.29 5.50
CA ILE A 375 -1.99 7.14 6.30
C ILE A 375 -2.34 7.06 7.79
N GLY A 376 -3.62 7.23 8.14
CA GLY A 376 -4.07 7.18 9.52
C GLY A 376 -4.06 5.78 10.15
N GLU A 377 -4.01 4.72 9.33
CA GLU A 377 -3.86 3.34 9.81
C GLU A 377 -2.40 2.99 10.10
N TYR A 378 -1.47 3.54 9.31
CA TYR A 378 -0.05 3.21 9.45
C TYR A 378 0.52 3.62 10.81
N ASP A 379 0.15 4.81 11.30
CA ASP A 379 0.60 5.30 12.61
C ASP A 379 0.07 4.42 13.76
N LYS A 380 -0.97 3.63 13.49
CA LYS A 380 -1.57 2.67 14.42
C LYS A 380 -1.05 1.24 14.21
N ARG A 381 -0.16 0.98 13.24
CA ARG A 381 0.24 -0.40 12.84
C ARG A 381 0.96 -1.16 13.95
N LEU A 382 1.81 -0.48 14.71
CA LEU A 382 2.56 -1.08 15.82
C LEU A 382 1.73 -1.19 17.09
N GLY A 383 0.48 -0.70 17.03
CA GLY A 383 -0.65 -1.04 17.90
C GLY A 383 -0.34 -1.03 19.37
#